data_AF-A0A5N4A004-F1
#
_entry.id   AF-A0A5N4A004-F1
#
_cell.length_a   1.000
_cell.length_b   1.000
_cell.length_c   1.000
_cell.angle_alpha   90.00
_cell.angle_beta   90.00
_cell.angle_gamma   90.00
#
_symmetry.space_group_name_H-M   'P 1'
#
loop_
_entity.id
_entity.type
_entity.pdbx_description
1 polymer ?
#
loop_
_entity_poly.entity_id
_entity_poly.type
_entity_poly.pdbx_seq_one_letter_code
_entity_poly.pdbx_strand_id
1 'polypeptide(L)'
;MDIHEGFLLNLYNYLLGVEDINNNIIKKHIRKLDQLGEFSVNASVLARLNHCTDSDVSHIFESITTASRNWILPIAKCATIRDTYHLYVDRPFTYKLVVSCVIKNGRGYGTCNLSLKQPLSVCTDLINENVSTMSLSELRAILIKSVIDRLLSFSHSSASNSNTVDINITCKAKKGTPKGIVCAPVLSRESNELKAVDLYNKRTIDMRLMAEHKYGLRVTSNSGWRDIFRKLGEAAVTIEILQIKPNRPVICNFNDFSSSCSKGASFILYNCARLATLLKEFQRKVELKSYPELPDLDKIDFSVLTQPEEWELAYGYLLQFPTIINNCIKDIWECSIRIHNLCQHLSAMCSVFSVYYQRVRILTEPRNHLFPFLHARIYLIRCIETVLHNGLYILGIEPVSQM
;
A
#
# COMPACT_ATOMS: atom_id res chain seq x y z
N MET A 1 11.15 -12.26 -8.18
CA MET A 1 11.04 -11.03 -9.00
C MET A 1 9.63 -10.51 -8.84
N ASP A 2 9.46 -9.21 -8.62
CA ASP A 2 8.13 -8.58 -8.48
C ASP A 2 7.32 -8.73 -9.78
N ILE A 3 6.01 -9.00 -9.67
CA ILE A 3 5.12 -9.26 -10.83
C ILE A 3 5.14 -8.07 -11.79
N HIS A 4 5.08 -6.86 -11.22
CA HIS A 4 5.04 -5.64 -11.99
C HIS A 4 6.38 -5.35 -12.68
N GLU A 5 7.50 -5.45 -11.96
CA GLU A 5 8.84 -5.28 -12.55
C GLU A 5 9.12 -6.31 -13.64
N GLY A 6 8.77 -7.58 -13.41
CA GLY A 6 8.96 -8.64 -14.41
C GLY A 6 8.09 -8.43 -15.65
N PHE A 7 6.85 -7.95 -15.52
CA PHE A 7 6.04 -7.56 -16.68
C PHE A 7 6.65 -6.38 -17.43
N LEU A 8 7.08 -5.33 -16.73
CA LEU A 8 7.71 -4.19 -17.37
C LEU A 8 8.97 -4.59 -18.13
N LEU A 9 9.80 -5.48 -17.58
CA LEU A 9 10.97 -6.02 -18.27
C LEU A 9 10.59 -6.75 -19.56
N ASN A 10 9.58 -7.63 -19.53
CA ASN A 10 9.08 -8.30 -20.74
C ASN A 10 8.61 -7.29 -21.79
N LEU A 11 7.87 -6.26 -21.36
CA LEU A 11 7.33 -5.24 -22.24
C LEU A 11 8.44 -4.35 -22.84
N TYR A 12 9.42 -3.92 -22.04
CA TYR A 12 10.57 -3.15 -22.52
C TYR A 12 11.43 -3.94 -23.50
N ASN A 13 11.74 -5.20 -23.18
CA ASN A 13 12.50 -6.08 -24.05
C ASN A 13 11.79 -6.29 -25.40
N TYR A 14 10.47 -6.46 -25.38
CA TYR A 14 9.69 -6.62 -26.60
C TYR A 14 9.62 -5.34 -27.44
N LEU A 15 9.43 -4.18 -26.80
CA LEU A 15 9.24 -2.92 -27.53
C LEU A 15 10.55 -2.28 -28.00
N LEU A 16 11.63 -2.40 -27.24
CA LEU A 16 12.88 -1.67 -27.48
C LEU A 16 14.09 -2.59 -27.71
N GLY A 17 14.00 -3.88 -27.38
CA GLY A 17 15.17 -4.76 -27.39
C GLY A 17 16.24 -4.39 -26.35
N VAL A 18 15.89 -3.59 -25.33
CA VAL A 18 16.80 -3.12 -24.28
C VAL A 18 16.20 -3.44 -22.91
N GLU A 19 17.04 -3.84 -21.96
CA GLU A 19 16.65 -4.11 -20.56
C GLU A 19 16.50 -2.84 -19.70
N ASP A 20 16.72 -1.63 -20.25
CA ASP A 20 16.72 -0.39 -19.46
C ASP A 20 15.29 0.15 -19.24
N ILE A 21 14.77 -0.10 -18.04
CA ILE A 21 13.43 0.27 -17.58
C ILE A 21 13.27 1.80 -17.39
N ASN A 22 14.36 2.59 -17.41
CA ASN A 22 14.35 3.99 -16.96
C ASN A 22 13.87 5.04 -17.98
N ASN A 23 13.56 4.66 -19.22
CA ASN A 23 13.32 5.66 -20.26
C ASN A 23 11.96 6.39 -20.18
N ASN A 24 11.09 6.11 -19.18
CA ASN A 24 9.77 6.72 -19.00
C ASN A 24 8.86 6.69 -20.26
N ILE A 25 9.17 5.81 -21.22
CA ILE A 25 8.45 5.68 -22.50
C ILE A 25 7.08 5.04 -22.25
N ILE A 26 7.04 4.05 -21.37
CA ILE A 26 5.83 3.32 -21.03
C ILE A 26 5.17 4.06 -19.87
N LYS A 27 4.02 4.67 -20.16
CA LYS A 27 3.20 5.31 -19.14
C LYS A 27 2.26 4.27 -18.53
N LYS A 28 2.33 4.15 -17.21
CA LYS A 28 1.40 3.35 -16.42
C LYS A 28 0.19 4.17 -15.99
N HIS A 29 -0.99 3.56 -16.03
CA HIS A 29 -2.22 4.13 -15.52
C HIS A 29 -2.70 3.36 -14.30
N ILE A 30 -3.30 4.06 -13.35
CA ILE A 30 -3.93 3.48 -12.15
C ILE A 30 -5.39 3.88 -12.01
N ARG A 31 -5.88 4.75 -12.91
CA ARG A 31 -7.23 5.30 -12.92
C ARG A 31 -7.75 5.31 -14.34
N LYS A 32 -9.08 5.29 -14.48
CA LYS A 32 -9.76 5.25 -15.79
C LYS A 32 -9.28 4.07 -16.65
N LEU A 33 -9.03 2.92 -16.01
CA LEU A 33 -8.44 1.74 -16.64
C LEU A 33 -9.31 1.17 -17.77
N ASP A 34 -10.62 1.38 -17.72
CA ASP A 34 -11.52 0.99 -18.82
C ASP A 34 -11.29 1.83 -20.09
N GLN A 35 -10.84 3.07 -19.93
CA GLN A 35 -10.58 4.01 -21.04
C GLN A 35 -9.14 3.96 -21.52
N LEU A 36 -8.17 3.88 -20.60
CA LEU A 36 -6.75 4.05 -20.89
C LEU A 36 -5.96 2.74 -20.89
N GLY A 37 -6.56 1.63 -20.47
CA GLY A 37 -5.82 0.41 -20.17
C GLY A 37 -4.87 0.60 -19.00
N GLU A 38 -4.01 -0.39 -18.77
CA GLU A 38 -3.02 -0.39 -17.69
C GLU A 38 -1.74 0.34 -18.11
N PHE A 39 -1.40 0.31 -19.40
CA PHE A 39 -0.19 0.92 -19.94
C PHE A 39 -0.48 1.64 -21.25
N SER A 40 0.33 2.65 -21.56
CA SER A 40 0.29 3.31 -22.86
C SER A 40 1.66 3.72 -23.35
N VAL A 41 1.85 3.66 -24.67
CA VAL A 41 3.10 4.01 -25.36
C VAL A 41 2.78 4.94 -26.52
N ASN A 42 3.48 6.05 -26.63
CA ASN A 42 3.32 6.95 -27.78
C ASN A 42 4.04 6.37 -29.00
N ALA A 43 3.33 6.29 -30.13
CA ALA A 43 3.84 5.67 -31.35
C ALA A 43 5.06 6.42 -31.89
N SER A 44 4.99 7.76 -31.98
CA SER A 44 6.10 8.57 -32.48
C SER A 44 7.37 8.44 -31.63
N VAL A 45 7.24 8.25 -30.32
CA VAL A 45 8.38 8.01 -29.43
C VAL A 45 9.00 6.66 -29.74
N LEU A 46 8.18 5.62 -29.91
CA LEU A 46 8.66 4.27 -30.20
C LEU A 46 9.30 4.17 -31.59
N ALA A 47 8.69 4.77 -32.61
CA ALA A 47 9.22 4.82 -33.97
C ALA A 47 10.61 5.47 -34.03
N ARG A 48 10.78 6.61 -33.33
CA ARG A 48 12.09 7.29 -33.25
C ARG A 48 13.17 6.44 -32.58
N LEU A 49 12.82 5.70 -31.52
CA LEU A 49 13.78 4.89 -30.76
C LEU A 49 14.21 3.64 -31.52
N ASN A 50 13.28 3.00 -32.22
CA ASN A 50 13.55 1.81 -33.01
C ASN A 50 14.06 2.12 -34.42
N HIS A 51 14.23 3.41 -34.76
CA HIS A 51 14.55 3.87 -36.12
C HIS A 51 13.62 3.25 -37.18
N CYS A 52 12.32 3.14 -36.88
CA CYS A 52 11.34 2.48 -37.72
C CYS A 52 10.18 3.39 -38.11
N THR A 53 9.29 2.90 -38.98
CA THR A 53 8.11 3.63 -39.46
C THR A 53 6.90 3.39 -38.56
N ASP A 54 5.87 4.24 -38.69
CA ASP A 54 4.61 4.04 -37.95
C ASP A 54 3.94 2.70 -38.31
N SER A 55 4.12 2.22 -39.55
CA SER A 55 3.64 0.91 -39.99
C SER A 55 4.32 -0.24 -39.24
N ASP A 56 5.63 -0.14 -38.99
CA ASP A 56 6.36 -1.14 -38.21
C ASP A 56 5.85 -1.18 -36.76
N VAL A 57 5.57 0.00 -36.19
CA VAL A 57 4.99 0.10 -34.84
C VAL A 57 3.61 -0.55 -34.77
N SER A 58 2.75 -0.35 -35.77
CA SER A 58 1.46 -1.02 -35.84
C SER A 58 1.60 -2.55 -35.81
N HIS A 59 2.52 -3.13 -36.60
CA HIS A 59 2.75 -4.58 -36.60
C HIS A 59 3.28 -5.13 -35.26
N ILE A 60 4.10 -4.36 -34.54
CA ILE A 60 4.53 -4.71 -33.18
C ILE A 60 3.29 -4.86 -32.28
N PHE A 61 2.36 -3.92 -32.32
CA PHE A 61 1.17 -3.96 -31.46
C PHE A 61 0.08 -4.94 -31.95
N GLU A 62 0.04 -5.29 -33.23
CA GLU A 62 -0.80 -6.38 -33.74
C GLU A 62 -0.34 -7.74 -33.18
N SER A 63 0.97 -7.95 -33.08
CA SER A 63 1.56 -9.22 -32.63
C SER A 63 1.79 -9.32 -31.11
N ILE A 64 1.69 -8.22 -30.36
CA ILE A 64 1.96 -8.18 -28.91
C ILE A 64 1.05 -9.11 -28.09
N THR A 65 -0.20 -9.28 -28.50
CA THR A 65 -1.15 -10.18 -27.82
C THR A 65 -0.72 -11.64 -27.94
N THR A 66 -0.13 -12.03 -29.08
CA THR A 66 0.44 -13.36 -29.27
C THR A 66 1.76 -13.51 -28.52
N ALA A 67 2.64 -12.51 -28.58
CA ALA A 67 3.94 -12.54 -27.89
C ALA A 67 3.80 -12.60 -26.37
N SER A 68 2.81 -11.89 -25.82
CA SER A 68 2.61 -11.77 -24.37
C SER A 68 1.95 -12.97 -23.69
N ARG A 69 1.51 -13.99 -24.44
CA ARG A 69 0.85 -15.19 -23.87
C ARG A 69 1.70 -15.92 -22.83
N ASN A 70 3.02 -15.86 -22.97
CA ASN A 70 3.97 -16.49 -22.06
C ASN A 70 4.59 -15.51 -21.05
N TRP A 71 4.14 -14.26 -21.03
CA TRP A 71 4.63 -13.27 -20.07
C TRP A 71 3.96 -13.45 -18.72
N ILE A 72 4.53 -12.81 -17.70
CA ILE A 72 3.96 -12.79 -16.34
C ILE A 72 2.53 -12.21 -16.33
N LEU A 73 2.26 -11.18 -17.15
CA LEU A 73 0.92 -10.67 -17.40
C LEU A 73 0.66 -10.67 -18.91
N PRO A 74 -0.25 -11.51 -19.40
CA PRO A 74 -0.66 -11.48 -20.80
C PRO A 74 -1.43 -10.21 -21.15
N ILE A 75 -1.26 -9.74 -22.39
CA ILE A 75 -2.02 -8.61 -22.94
C ILE A 75 -3.22 -9.17 -23.70
N ALA A 76 -4.42 -8.80 -23.25
CA ALA A 76 -5.68 -9.24 -23.86
C ALA A 76 -6.01 -8.43 -25.13
N LYS A 77 -5.75 -7.12 -25.12
CA LYS A 77 -5.97 -6.27 -26.30
C LYS A 77 -5.10 -5.02 -26.29
N CYS A 78 -4.94 -4.44 -27.47
CA CYS A 78 -4.37 -3.12 -27.69
C CYS A 78 -5.44 -2.21 -28.34
N ALA A 79 -5.44 -0.92 -28.01
CA ALA A 79 -6.27 0.08 -28.68
C ALA A 79 -5.47 1.35 -28.98
N THR A 80 -5.72 1.96 -30.13
CA THR A 80 -5.01 3.19 -30.53
C THR A 80 -5.90 4.40 -30.30
N ILE A 81 -5.40 5.38 -29.54
CA ILE A 81 -6.08 6.65 -29.27
C ILE A 81 -5.07 7.78 -29.50
N ARG A 82 -5.33 8.64 -30.50
CA ARG A 82 -4.52 9.86 -30.76
C ARG A 82 -3.01 9.59 -30.71
N ASP A 83 -2.55 8.69 -31.58
CA ASP A 83 -1.13 8.33 -31.72
C ASP A 83 -0.51 7.60 -30.49
N THR A 84 -1.36 7.12 -29.59
CA THR A 84 -0.93 6.39 -28.39
C THR A 84 -1.55 5.01 -28.41
N TYR A 85 -0.72 3.98 -28.26
CA TYR A 85 -1.14 2.60 -28.09
C TYR A 85 -1.42 2.34 -26.61
N HIS A 86 -2.62 1.89 -26.31
CA HIS A 86 -3.12 1.56 -24.97
C HIS A 86 -3.20 0.04 -24.83
N LEU A 87 -2.55 -0.49 -23.81
CA LEU A 87 -2.44 -1.93 -23.54
C LEU A 87 -3.36 -2.31 -22.39
N TYR A 88 -4.14 -3.37 -22.63
CA TYR A 88 -5.06 -3.93 -21.65
C TYR A 88 -4.61 -5.34 -21.30
N VAL A 89 -4.26 -5.55 -20.03
CA VAL A 89 -3.87 -6.88 -19.55
C VAL A 89 -5.10 -7.79 -19.45
N ASP A 90 -4.87 -9.10 -19.49
CA ASP A 90 -5.90 -10.10 -19.24
C ASP A 90 -6.36 -10.01 -17.77
N ARG A 91 -7.51 -9.37 -17.54
CA ARG A 91 -8.03 -9.14 -16.18
C ARG A 91 -8.36 -10.43 -15.44
N PRO A 92 -9.12 -11.40 -16.00
CA PRO A 92 -9.39 -12.66 -15.32
C PRO A 92 -8.11 -13.40 -14.88
N PHE A 93 -7.12 -13.50 -15.78
CA PHE A 93 -5.83 -14.11 -15.46
C PHE A 93 -5.11 -13.34 -14.36
N THR A 94 -5.04 -12.02 -14.48
CA THR A 94 -4.34 -11.16 -13.53
C THR A 94 -5.00 -11.20 -12.15
N TYR A 95 -6.33 -11.21 -12.06
CA TYR A 95 -7.03 -11.41 -10.79
C TYR A 95 -6.61 -12.72 -10.13
N LYS A 96 -6.66 -13.83 -10.87
CA LYS A 96 -6.28 -15.14 -10.34
C LYS A 96 -4.83 -15.13 -9.84
N LEU A 97 -3.91 -14.53 -10.60
CA LEU A 97 -2.51 -14.40 -10.21
C LEU A 97 -2.35 -13.58 -8.92
N VAL A 98 -2.91 -12.37 -8.88
CA VAL A 98 -2.80 -11.45 -7.73
C VAL A 98 -3.38 -12.08 -6.47
N VAL A 99 -4.61 -12.58 -6.54
CA VAL A 99 -5.28 -13.22 -5.41
C VAL A 99 -4.47 -14.43 -4.95
N SER A 100 -3.99 -15.28 -5.88
CA SER A 100 -3.14 -16.43 -5.53
C SER A 100 -1.89 -16.00 -4.77
N CYS A 101 -1.19 -14.97 -5.25
CA CYS A 101 0.03 -14.49 -4.61
C CYS A 101 -0.24 -13.92 -3.22
N VAL A 102 -1.29 -13.11 -3.05
CA VAL A 102 -1.63 -12.53 -1.74
C VAL A 102 -2.03 -13.63 -0.76
N ILE A 103 -2.91 -14.54 -1.16
CA ILE A 103 -3.40 -15.62 -0.27
C ILE A 103 -2.28 -16.59 0.11
N LYS A 104 -1.43 -17.00 -0.84
CA LYS A 104 -0.32 -17.94 -0.57
C LYS A 104 0.74 -17.34 0.35
N ASN A 105 1.07 -16.06 0.18
CA ASN A 105 2.10 -15.41 1.01
C ASN A 105 1.55 -14.87 2.33
N GLY A 106 0.25 -14.54 2.40
CA GLY A 106 -0.42 -14.06 3.62
C GLY A 106 0.33 -12.90 4.27
N ARG A 107 0.78 -13.10 5.51
CA ARG A 107 1.54 -12.10 6.28
C ARG A 107 2.89 -11.73 5.66
N GLY A 108 3.45 -12.58 4.79
CA GLY A 108 4.66 -12.30 4.04
C GLY A 108 4.41 -11.63 2.69
N TYR A 109 3.17 -11.37 2.28
CA TYR A 109 2.94 -10.69 1.00
C TYR A 109 3.48 -9.26 1.03
N GLY A 110 4.28 -8.90 0.04
CA GLY A 110 4.99 -7.63 -0.03
C GLY A 110 6.44 -7.68 0.43
N THR A 111 6.93 -8.84 0.91
CA THR A 111 8.35 -9.04 1.22
C THR A 111 9.19 -8.66 0.00
N CYS A 112 10.17 -7.78 0.20
CA CYS A 112 11.08 -7.38 -0.86
C CYS A 112 12.39 -8.18 -0.74
N ASN A 113 12.88 -8.65 -1.89
CA ASN A 113 14.26 -9.12 -2.00
C ASN A 113 15.15 -7.89 -2.14
N LEU A 114 15.50 -7.29 -1.02
CA LEU A 114 16.52 -6.25 -1.03
C LEU A 114 17.84 -6.90 -1.44
N SER A 115 18.37 -6.51 -2.59
CA SER A 115 19.76 -6.79 -2.95
C SER A 115 20.66 -5.87 -2.12
N LEU A 116 20.73 -6.13 -0.81
CA LEU A 116 21.63 -5.43 0.09
C LEU A 116 23.06 -5.86 -0.25
N LYS A 117 23.93 -4.89 -0.54
CA LYS A 117 25.35 -5.15 -0.76
C LYS A 117 26.02 -5.73 0.49
N GLN A 118 25.54 -5.34 1.68
CA GLN A 118 26.07 -5.70 3.01
C GLN A 118 24.93 -5.69 4.05
N PRO A 119 25.05 -6.39 5.20
CA PRO A 119 24.11 -6.26 6.31
C PRO A 119 23.99 -4.80 6.77
N LEU A 120 22.78 -4.38 7.13
CA LEU A 120 22.49 -3.01 7.53
C LEU A 120 21.88 -2.96 8.93
N SER A 121 22.34 -2.03 9.74
CA SER A 121 21.79 -1.70 11.05
C SER A 121 21.39 -0.23 11.07
N VAL A 122 20.29 0.09 11.76
CA VAL A 122 19.77 1.45 11.87
C VAL A 122 19.86 1.91 13.32
N CYS A 123 20.54 3.03 13.52
CA CYS A 123 20.75 3.64 14.83
C CYS A 123 20.09 5.02 14.90
N THR A 124 19.95 5.56 16.11
CA THR A 124 19.48 6.92 16.36
C THR A 124 20.40 7.57 17.39
N ASP A 125 20.71 8.86 17.23
CA ASP A 125 21.51 9.61 18.21
C ASP A 125 20.69 10.18 19.38
N LEU A 126 19.45 9.72 19.51
CA LEU A 126 18.51 10.12 20.54
C LEU A 126 18.72 9.30 21.82
N ILE A 127 18.80 10.02 22.94
CA ILE A 127 19.04 9.44 24.28
C ILE A 127 17.72 9.27 25.04
N ASN A 128 16.68 10.05 24.69
CA ASN A 128 15.41 10.06 25.41
C ASN A 128 14.37 9.18 24.71
N GLU A 129 14.04 8.05 25.32
CA GLU A 129 12.94 7.17 24.90
C GLU A 129 11.64 7.40 25.69
N ASN A 130 11.65 8.31 26.67
CA ASN A 130 10.49 8.58 27.51
C ASN A 130 9.49 9.52 26.81
N VAL A 131 8.35 8.96 26.41
CA VAL A 131 7.26 9.66 25.70
C VAL A 131 6.76 10.92 26.44
N SER A 132 6.87 10.96 27.79
CA SER A 132 6.43 12.10 28.59
C SER A 132 7.34 13.33 28.47
N THR A 133 8.60 13.15 28.11
CA THR A 133 9.59 14.24 28.02
C THR A 133 10.08 14.47 26.58
N MET A 134 9.89 13.47 25.72
CA MET A 134 10.26 13.45 24.31
C MET A 134 9.51 14.51 23.50
N SER A 135 10.25 15.27 22.70
CA SER A 135 9.71 16.21 21.72
C SER A 135 9.09 15.48 20.53
N LEU A 136 8.21 16.17 19.79
CA LEU A 136 7.60 15.59 18.59
C LEU A 136 8.61 15.24 17.48
N SER A 137 9.73 15.96 17.41
CA SER A 137 10.79 15.68 16.43
C SER A 137 11.55 14.39 16.77
N GLU A 138 11.83 14.18 18.05
CA GLU A 138 12.44 12.93 18.54
C GLU A 138 11.51 11.74 18.31
N LEU A 139 10.21 11.92 18.58
CA LEU A 139 9.18 10.91 18.29
C LEU A 139 9.20 10.51 16.82
N ARG A 140 9.27 11.47 15.90
CA ARG A 140 9.33 11.18 14.46
C ARG A 140 10.54 10.34 14.08
N ALA A 141 11.72 10.66 14.60
CA ALA A 141 12.93 9.90 14.32
C ALA A 141 12.84 8.45 14.84
N ILE A 142 12.27 8.25 16.03
CA ILE A 142 12.03 6.91 16.61
C ILE A 142 11.02 6.13 15.75
N LEU A 143 9.90 6.74 15.36
CA LEU A 143 8.91 6.09 14.49
C LEU A 143 9.52 5.68 13.16
N ILE A 144 10.32 6.57 12.53
CA ILE A 144 11.03 6.25 11.28
C ILE A 144 11.98 5.07 11.48
N LYS A 145 12.79 5.08 12.55
CA LYS A 145 13.69 3.98 12.90
C LYS A 145 12.93 2.66 12.97
N SER A 146 11.87 2.61 13.78
CA SER A 146 11.08 1.40 13.99
C SER A 146 10.46 0.87 12.69
N VAL A 147 10.05 1.76 11.78
CA VAL A 147 9.53 1.35 10.47
C VAL A 147 10.64 0.80 9.57
N ILE A 148 11.83 1.40 9.55
CA ILE A 148 12.96 0.85 8.78
C ILE A 148 13.35 -0.52 9.33
N ASP A 149 13.47 -0.67 10.65
CA ASP A 149 13.78 -1.96 11.30
C ASP A 149 12.78 -3.04 10.88
N ARG A 150 11.48 -2.70 10.90
CA ARG A 150 10.42 -3.61 10.43
C ARG A 150 10.55 -3.90 8.94
N LEU A 151 10.79 -2.91 8.08
CA LEU A 151 10.99 -3.14 6.65
C LEU A 151 12.19 -4.06 6.37
N LEU A 152 13.30 -3.88 7.09
CA LEU A 152 14.48 -4.73 6.98
C LEU A 152 14.17 -6.16 7.45
N SER A 153 13.45 -6.35 8.55
CA SER A 153 13.00 -7.67 9.01
C SER A 153 11.98 -8.34 8.08
N PHE A 154 11.18 -7.53 7.39
CA PHE A 154 10.19 -7.95 6.40
C PHE A 154 10.85 -8.30 5.05
N SER A 155 12.16 -8.10 4.94
CA SER A 155 12.94 -8.39 3.74
C SER A 155 13.82 -9.62 3.98
N HIS A 156 13.94 -10.49 2.98
CA HIS A 156 14.91 -11.57 3.04
C HIS A 156 16.30 -11.00 2.72
N SER A 157 17.14 -10.78 3.74
CA SER A 157 18.53 -10.38 3.53
C SER A 157 19.43 -11.62 3.41
N SER A 158 19.91 -11.92 2.21
CA SER A 158 20.99 -12.88 1.99
C SER A 158 22.33 -12.15 2.07
N ALA A 159 22.81 -11.85 3.27
CA ALA A 159 24.10 -11.19 3.43
C ALA A 159 25.23 -12.24 3.53
N SER A 160 26.25 -12.11 2.68
CA SER A 160 27.41 -13.02 2.63
C SER A 160 28.65 -12.49 3.38
N ASN A 161 28.60 -11.27 3.94
CA ASN A 161 29.72 -10.61 4.59
C ASN A 161 29.39 -10.24 6.05
N SER A 162 30.38 -10.32 6.93
CA SER A 162 30.25 -10.11 8.39
C SER A 162 30.30 -8.64 8.84
N ASN A 163 30.59 -7.68 7.94
CA ASN A 163 30.72 -6.28 8.32
C ASN A 163 29.40 -5.52 8.12
N THR A 164 28.74 -5.17 9.22
CA THR A 164 27.47 -4.43 9.25
C THR A 164 27.71 -2.94 9.03
N VAL A 165 26.88 -2.30 8.19
CA VAL A 165 26.90 -0.85 8.00
C VAL A 165 25.81 -0.20 8.85
N ASP A 166 26.20 0.77 9.68
CA ASP A 166 25.28 1.55 10.49
C ASP A 166 24.78 2.79 9.72
N ILE A 167 23.46 2.96 9.64
CA ILE A 167 22.82 4.20 9.20
C ILE A 167 22.23 4.90 10.42
N ASN A 168 22.67 6.12 10.68
CA ASN A 168 22.16 6.91 11.79
C ASN A 168 20.98 7.80 11.36
N ILE A 169 19.90 7.78 12.13
CA ILE A 169 18.79 8.73 12.01
C ILE A 169 19.01 9.86 13.00
N THR A 170 18.94 11.11 12.54
CA THR A 170 19.13 12.28 13.40
C THR A 170 18.14 13.40 13.11
N CYS A 171 17.82 14.18 14.14
CA CYS A 171 17.01 15.39 14.02
C CYS A 171 17.83 16.63 13.61
N LYS A 172 19.16 16.57 13.71
CA LYS A 172 20.06 17.70 13.43
C LYS A 172 21.17 17.24 12.49
N ALA A 173 21.30 17.90 11.33
CA ALA A 173 22.45 17.68 10.47
C ALA A 173 23.72 18.14 11.20
N LYS A 174 24.59 17.21 11.59
CA LYS A 174 25.91 17.52 12.15
C LYS A 174 26.91 17.65 10.99
N LYS A 175 27.67 18.76 10.92
CA LYS A 175 28.77 18.89 9.96
C LYS A 175 29.82 17.82 10.28
N GLY A 176 30.17 16.99 9.30
CA GLY A 176 31.21 15.97 9.44
C GLY A 176 30.76 14.61 9.97
N THR A 177 29.47 14.37 10.23
CA THR A 177 28.98 13.01 10.56
C THR A 177 28.83 12.14 9.31
N PRO A 178 29.05 10.81 9.44
CA PRO A 178 28.87 9.87 8.35
C PRO A 178 27.41 9.83 7.86
N LYS A 179 27.22 9.25 6.67
CA LYS A 179 25.94 8.95 6.00
C LYS A 179 24.80 8.71 7.01
N GLY A 180 23.83 9.62 7.07
CA GLY A 180 22.70 9.53 8.00
C GLY A 180 21.42 10.13 7.41
N ILE A 181 20.28 9.60 7.85
CA ILE A 181 18.96 10.09 7.46
C ILE A 181 18.62 11.27 8.37
N VAL A 182 18.52 12.47 7.79
CA VAL A 182 18.13 13.68 8.54
C VAL A 182 16.61 13.82 8.51
N CYS A 183 16.01 13.77 9.68
CA CYS A 183 14.58 13.98 9.89
C CYS A 183 14.30 15.48 10.07
N ALA A 184 13.45 16.03 9.22
CA ALA A 184 12.95 17.39 9.39
C ALA A 184 12.04 17.48 10.62
N PRO A 185 11.96 18.66 11.27
CA PRO A 185 11.28 18.82 12.55
C PRO A 185 9.78 18.59 12.46
N VAL A 186 9.18 18.22 13.59
CA VAL A 186 7.74 18.28 13.80
C VAL A 186 7.43 19.54 14.59
N LEU A 187 6.63 20.42 13.98
CA LEU A 187 6.25 21.71 14.50
C LEU A 187 4.78 21.66 14.94
N SER A 188 4.45 22.41 15.98
CA SER A 188 3.09 22.65 16.42
C SER A 188 2.73 24.10 16.14
N ARG A 189 1.47 24.35 15.75
CA ARG A 189 0.99 25.73 15.51
C ARG A 189 0.74 26.48 16.81
N GLU A 190 0.48 25.74 17.87
CA GLU A 190 0.03 26.27 19.16
C GLU A 190 1.20 26.49 20.14
N SER A 191 2.12 25.53 20.24
CA SER A 191 3.26 25.62 21.15
C SER A 191 4.41 24.70 20.75
N ASN A 192 5.63 25.23 20.78
CA ASN A 192 6.85 24.45 20.53
C ASN A 192 7.24 23.54 21.71
N GLU A 193 6.57 23.62 22.85
CA GLU A 193 6.88 22.83 24.05
C GLU A 193 6.12 21.51 24.14
N LEU A 194 5.20 21.24 23.20
CA LEU A 194 4.38 20.02 23.19
C LEU A 194 5.26 18.76 23.16
N LYS A 195 4.91 17.82 24.03
CA LYS A 195 5.55 16.51 24.14
C LYS A 195 4.77 15.45 23.38
N ALA A 196 5.42 14.31 23.12
CA ALA A 196 4.81 13.17 22.45
C ALA A 196 3.56 12.69 23.19
N VAL A 197 3.61 12.64 24.53
CA VAL A 197 2.45 12.25 25.37
C VAL A 197 1.23 13.14 25.15
N ASP A 198 1.43 14.45 24.98
CA ASP A 198 0.32 15.40 24.78
C ASP A 198 -0.40 15.10 23.47
N LEU A 199 0.36 14.85 22.41
CA LEU A 199 -0.18 14.53 21.09
C LEU A 199 -0.90 13.18 21.10
N TYR A 200 -0.36 12.16 21.75
CA TYR A 200 -1.02 10.86 21.90
C TYR A 200 -2.33 10.96 22.67
N ASN A 201 -2.34 11.67 23.80
CA ASN A 201 -3.54 11.87 24.60
C ASN A 201 -4.60 12.62 23.81
N LYS A 202 -4.23 13.68 23.09
CA LYS A 202 -5.15 14.44 22.26
C LYS A 202 -5.75 13.57 21.16
N ARG A 203 -4.93 12.82 20.40
CA ARG A 203 -5.44 11.95 19.34
C ARG A 203 -6.27 10.78 19.86
N THR A 204 -5.98 10.27 21.05
CA THR A 204 -6.83 9.28 21.72
C THR A 204 -8.25 9.83 21.97
N ILE A 205 -8.35 11.06 22.50
CA ILE A 205 -9.63 11.73 22.71
C ILE A 205 -10.33 11.97 21.38
N ASP A 206 -9.61 12.43 20.37
CA ASP A 206 -10.17 12.70 19.05
C ASP A 206 -10.75 11.45 18.38
N MET A 207 -10.03 10.31 18.44
CA MET A 207 -10.50 9.01 17.93
C MET A 207 -11.78 8.56 18.63
N ARG A 208 -11.84 8.75 19.95
CA ARG A 208 -13.03 8.43 20.74
C ARG A 208 -14.22 9.27 20.31
N LEU A 209 -14.08 10.59 20.28
CA LEU A 209 -15.15 11.51 19.88
C LEU A 209 -15.61 11.22 18.45
N MET A 210 -14.68 10.91 17.53
CA MET A 210 -15.03 10.55 16.18
C MET A 210 -15.85 9.25 16.10
N ALA A 211 -15.47 8.22 16.87
CA ALA A 211 -16.23 6.97 16.92
C ALA A 211 -17.65 7.20 17.47
N GLU A 212 -17.77 7.99 18.55
CA GLU A 212 -19.06 8.32 19.17
C GLU A 212 -19.96 9.15 18.23
N HIS A 213 -19.44 10.22 17.63
CA HIS A 213 -20.25 11.16 16.85
C HIS A 213 -20.45 10.79 15.38
N LYS A 214 -19.44 10.22 14.72
CA LYS A 214 -19.49 9.93 13.28
C LYS A 214 -19.97 8.52 12.98
N TYR A 215 -19.63 7.57 13.83
CA TYR A 215 -19.96 6.15 13.64
C TYR A 215 -21.01 5.64 14.64
N GLY A 216 -21.48 6.50 15.55
CA GLY A 216 -22.58 6.19 16.47
C GLY A 216 -22.23 5.18 17.54
N LEU A 217 -20.93 4.97 17.81
CA LEU A 217 -20.47 3.99 18.78
C LEU A 217 -20.88 4.41 20.20
N ARG A 218 -21.57 3.53 20.92
CA ARG A 218 -21.92 3.73 22.33
C ARG A 218 -20.85 3.10 23.22
N VAL A 219 -19.92 3.92 23.68
CA VAL A 219 -18.85 3.48 24.60
C VAL A 219 -19.47 3.12 25.96
N THR A 220 -19.44 1.84 26.31
CA THR A 220 -19.81 1.38 27.66
C THR A 220 -18.62 1.58 28.61
N SER A 221 -18.89 1.66 29.92
CA SER A 221 -17.88 1.92 30.96
C SER A 221 -16.80 0.83 31.13
N ASN A 222 -16.74 -0.16 30.23
CA ASN A 222 -15.79 -1.26 30.28
C ASN A 222 -14.35 -0.77 29.99
N SER A 223 -13.38 -1.26 30.75
CA SER A 223 -11.95 -0.90 30.64
C SER A 223 -11.37 -1.13 29.24
N GLY A 224 -11.86 -2.13 28.49
CA GLY A 224 -11.35 -2.48 27.16
C GLY A 224 -11.45 -1.36 26.12
N TRP A 225 -12.45 -0.48 26.19
CA TRP A 225 -12.58 0.64 25.25
C TRP A 225 -11.45 1.67 25.41
N ARG A 226 -10.95 1.86 26.64
CA ARG A 226 -9.85 2.80 26.91
C ARG A 226 -8.58 2.36 26.19
N ASP A 227 -8.26 1.07 26.25
CA ASP A 227 -7.08 0.52 25.57
C ASP A 227 -7.23 0.57 24.05
N ILE A 228 -8.44 0.31 23.52
CA ILE A 228 -8.73 0.44 22.08
C ILE A 228 -8.49 1.89 21.63
N PHE A 229 -9.07 2.88 22.30
CA PHE A 229 -8.89 4.28 21.90
C PHE A 229 -7.44 4.76 22.08
N ARG A 230 -6.72 4.27 23.08
CA ARG A 230 -5.28 4.54 23.22
C ARG A 230 -4.52 4.05 21.98
N LYS A 231 -4.72 2.79 21.60
CA LYS A 231 -4.09 2.21 20.39
C LYS A 231 -4.49 2.95 19.11
N LEU A 232 -5.76 3.35 18.98
CA LEU A 232 -6.22 4.16 17.85
C LEU A 232 -5.55 5.54 17.83
N GLY A 233 -5.37 6.18 18.98
CA GLY A 233 -4.65 7.44 19.12
C GLY A 233 -3.18 7.31 18.73
N GLU A 234 -2.51 6.26 19.18
CA GLU A 234 -1.12 5.93 18.81
C GLU A 234 -0.96 5.70 17.31
N ALA A 235 -1.88 4.94 16.72
CA ALA A 235 -1.94 4.72 15.28
C ALA A 235 -2.18 6.03 14.51
N ALA A 236 -3.05 6.90 15.02
CA ALA A 236 -3.33 8.18 14.40
C ALA A 236 -2.11 9.10 14.37
N VAL A 237 -1.37 9.19 15.48
CA VAL A 237 -0.10 9.94 15.54
C VAL A 237 0.94 9.36 14.57
N THR A 238 1.07 8.03 14.54
CA THR A 238 2.01 7.33 13.66
C THR A 238 1.76 7.66 12.19
N ILE A 239 0.50 7.56 11.73
CA ILE A 239 0.13 7.89 10.35
C ILE A 239 0.30 9.39 10.08
N GLU A 240 -0.13 10.24 11.01
CA GLU A 240 -0.06 11.71 10.89
C GLU A 240 1.38 12.19 10.64
N ILE A 241 2.36 11.62 11.36
CA ILE A 241 3.77 11.96 11.24
C ILE A 241 4.42 11.32 10.00
N LEU A 242 4.17 10.03 9.75
CA LEU A 242 4.90 9.26 8.74
C LEU A 242 4.41 9.48 7.30
N GLN A 243 3.19 9.97 7.11
CA GLN A 243 2.67 10.31 5.77
C GLN A 243 3.37 11.52 5.12
N ILE A 244 4.19 12.26 5.87
CA ILE A 244 4.99 13.37 5.37
C ILE A 244 6.43 12.91 5.12
N LYS A 245 7.00 13.33 3.97
CA LYS A 245 8.38 13.00 3.60
C LYS A 245 9.36 13.29 4.76
N PRO A 246 10.26 12.36 5.11
CA PRO A 246 11.20 12.53 6.22
C PRO A 246 12.01 13.84 6.16
N ASN A 247 12.37 14.30 4.97
CA ASN A 247 13.10 15.54 4.73
C ASN A 247 12.23 16.82 4.71
N ARG A 248 10.92 16.73 4.96
CA ARG A 248 10.00 17.87 5.05
C ARG A 248 9.41 17.99 6.45
N PRO A 249 9.26 19.21 6.98
CA PRO A 249 8.70 19.40 8.31
C PRO A 249 7.25 18.94 8.36
N VAL A 250 6.85 18.37 9.50
CA VAL A 250 5.45 18.04 9.80
C VAL A 250 4.87 19.20 10.59
N ILE A 251 3.66 19.65 10.24
CA ILE A 251 2.94 20.65 11.00
C ILE A 251 1.74 19.96 11.64
N CYS A 252 1.85 19.67 12.93
CA CYS A 252 0.75 19.12 13.72
C CYS A 252 -0.19 20.26 14.14
N ASN A 253 -1.48 20.05 13.91
CA ASN A 253 -2.51 20.94 14.43
C ASN A 253 -3.12 20.25 15.65
N PHE A 254 -2.84 20.78 16.85
CA PHE A 254 -3.26 20.14 18.08
C PHE A 254 -4.76 20.28 18.29
N ASN A 255 -5.33 21.43 17.91
CA ASN A 255 -6.72 21.76 18.17
C ASN A 255 -7.68 21.37 17.02
N ASP A 256 -7.20 21.26 15.79
CA ASP A 256 -8.02 20.89 14.63
C ASP A 256 -7.82 19.44 14.21
N PHE A 257 -8.62 18.56 14.81
CA PHE A 257 -8.71 17.16 14.38
C PHE A 257 -9.33 17.01 12.98
N SER A 258 -10.01 18.05 12.48
CA SER A 258 -10.58 18.04 11.13
C SER A 258 -9.53 18.16 10.03
N SER A 259 -8.25 18.34 10.39
CA SER A 259 -7.14 18.29 9.45
C SER A 259 -7.17 17.00 8.62
N SER A 260 -6.83 17.11 7.32
CA SER A 260 -6.83 15.97 6.39
C SER A 260 -5.96 14.81 6.88
N CYS A 261 -4.95 15.10 7.71
CA CYS A 261 -3.98 14.16 8.23
C CYS A 261 -4.59 13.19 9.24
N SER A 262 -5.23 13.73 10.29
CA SER A 262 -5.83 12.93 11.35
C SER A 262 -7.12 12.25 10.87
N LYS A 263 -7.86 12.89 9.95
CA LYS A 263 -8.95 12.25 9.19
C LYS A 263 -8.46 11.05 8.39
N GLY A 264 -7.29 11.14 7.73
CA GLY A 264 -6.71 10.05 6.96
C GLY A 264 -6.43 8.80 7.80
N ALA A 265 -5.86 8.97 8.99
CA ALA A 265 -5.57 7.86 9.89
C ALA A 265 -6.85 7.15 10.39
N SER A 266 -7.81 7.93 10.90
CA SER A 266 -9.11 7.39 11.34
C SER A 266 -9.84 6.65 10.22
N PHE A 267 -9.71 7.12 8.98
CA PHE A 267 -10.34 6.53 7.82
C PHE A 267 -9.74 5.18 7.45
N ILE A 268 -8.41 5.02 7.55
CA ILE A 268 -7.73 3.74 7.35
C ILE A 268 -8.20 2.74 8.41
N LEU A 269 -8.16 3.14 9.69
CA LEU A 269 -8.51 2.26 10.82
C LEU A 269 -9.98 1.83 10.79
N TYR A 270 -10.89 2.74 10.43
CA TYR A 270 -12.29 2.43 10.25
C TYR A 270 -12.53 1.43 9.11
N ASN A 271 -11.82 1.57 7.98
CA ASN A 271 -11.90 0.59 6.90
C ASN A 271 -11.32 -0.78 7.29
N CYS A 272 -10.29 -0.82 8.13
CA CYS A 272 -9.77 -2.05 8.73
C CYS A 272 -10.86 -2.79 9.52
N ALA A 273 -11.54 -2.08 10.43
CA ALA A 273 -12.64 -2.64 11.22
C ALA A 273 -13.81 -3.12 10.35
N ARG A 274 -14.12 -2.38 9.27
CA ARG A 274 -15.18 -2.74 8.32
C ARG A 274 -14.86 -4.02 7.57
N LEU A 275 -13.62 -4.21 7.10
CA LEU A 275 -13.16 -5.44 6.46
C LEU A 275 -13.31 -6.63 7.40
N ALA A 276 -12.82 -6.50 8.63
CA ALA A 276 -12.91 -7.54 9.65
C ALA A 276 -14.38 -7.91 9.95
N THR A 277 -15.26 -6.92 10.11
CA THR A 277 -16.69 -7.13 10.35
C THR A 277 -17.37 -7.84 9.17
N LEU A 278 -17.05 -7.43 7.95
CA LEU A 278 -17.58 -8.03 6.73
C LEU A 278 -17.20 -9.52 6.62
N LEU A 279 -15.92 -9.86 6.87
CA LEU A 279 -15.44 -11.23 6.81
C LEU A 279 -16.00 -12.08 7.95
N LYS A 280 -16.13 -11.51 9.16
CA LYS A 280 -16.78 -12.18 10.30
C LYS A 280 -18.25 -12.50 10.00
N GLU A 281 -18.97 -11.58 9.36
CA GLU A 281 -20.37 -11.79 8.98
C GLU A 281 -20.50 -12.86 7.88
N PHE A 282 -19.58 -12.89 6.91
CA PHE A 282 -19.51 -13.99 5.95
C PHE A 282 -19.34 -15.34 6.66
N GLN A 283 -18.33 -15.44 7.55
CA GLN A 283 -18.05 -16.65 8.30
C GLN A 283 -19.25 -17.11 9.15
N ARG A 284 -19.92 -16.18 9.84
CA ARG A 284 -21.15 -16.46 10.60
C ARG A 284 -22.27 -17.02 9.71
N LYS A 285 -22.44 -16.50 8.49
CA LYS A 285 -23.45 -17.01 7.54
C LYS A 285 -23.11 -18.40 7.00
N VAL A 286 -21.82 -18.73 6.87
CA VAL A 286 -21.35 -20.08 6.53
C VAL A 286 -21.65 -21.05 7.68
N GLU A 287 -21.32 -20.66 8.92
CA GLU A 287 -21.61 -21.46 10.13
C GLU A 287 -23.11 -21.75 10.30
N LEU A 288 -23.97 -20.77 9.97
CA LEU A 288 -25.42 -20.93 9.96
C LEU A 288 -25.96 -21.67 8.72
N LYS A 289 -25.09 -22.19 7.84
CA LYS A 289 -25.44 -22.88 6.59
C LYS A 289 -26.30 -22.03 5.64
N SER A 290 -26.31 -20.71 5.81
CA SER A 290 -26.98 -19.77 4.90
C SER A 290 -26.15 -19.52 3.65
N TYR A 291 -24.82 -19.57 3.77
CA TYR A 291 -23.89 -19.53 2.65
C TYR A 291 -23.11 -20.85 2.58
N PRO A 292 -22.69 -21.26 1.37
CA PRO A 292 -21.72 -22.34 1.22
C PRO A 292 -20.34 -21.89 1.73
N GLU A 293 -19.50 -22.87 2.07
CA GLU A 293 -18.08 -22.62 2.35
C GLU A 293 -17.38 -22.02 1.14
N LEU A 294 -16.33 -21.24 1.40
CA LEU A 294 -15.52 -20.64 0.34
C LEU A 294 -14.80 -21.76 -0.45
N PRO A 295 -15.06 -21.93 -1.76
CA PRO A 295 -14.41 -22.97 -2.56
C PRO A 295 -12.91 -22.71 -2.70
N ASP A 296 -12.16 -23.76 -3.04
CA ASP A 296 -10.74 -23.62 -3.39
C ASP A 296 -10.53 -22.58 -4.48
N LEU A 297 -9.41 -21.85 -4.40
CA LEU A 297 -9.10 -20.74 -5.29
C LEU A 297 -9.11 -21.14 -6.77
N ASP A 298 -8.73 -22.38 -7.10
CA ASP A 298 -8.73 -22.88 -8.48
C ASP A 298 -10.13 -23.07 -9.08
N LYS A 299 -11.17 -23.16 -8.24
CA LYS A 299 -12.57 -23.28 -8.65
C LYS A 299 -13.27 -21.93 -8.80
N ILE A 300 -12.58 -20.83 -8.48
CA ILE A 300 -13.14 -19.49 -8.54
C ILE A 300 -12.96 -18.92 -9.94
N ASP A 301 -14.07 -18.53 -10.55
CA ASP A 301 -14.08 -17.73 -11.76
C ASP A 301 -13.98 -16.25 -11.40
N PHE A 302 -12.86 -15.61 -11.71
CA PHE A 302 -12.64 -14.18 -11.48
C PHE A 302 -13.15 -13.29 -12.61
N SER A 303 -13.64 -13.85 -13.72
CA SER A 303 -14.24 -13.07 -14.82
C SER A 303 -15.52 -12.35 -14.40
N VAL A 304 -16.16 -12.80 -13.31
CA VAL A 304 -17.37 -12.18 -12.74
C VAL A 304 -17.11 -10.83 -12.06
N LEU A 305 -15.83 -10.50 -11.77
CA LEU A 305 -15.43 -9.21 -11.23
C LEU A 305 -15.35 -8.20 -12.38
N THR A 306 -16.33 -7.30 -12.42
CA THR A 306 -16.60 -6.39 -13.56
C THR A 306 -16.65 -4.93 -13.15
N GLN A 307 -16.65 -4.64 -11.84
CA GLN A 307 -16.73 -3.26 -11.37
C GLN A 307 -15.38 -2.56 -11.51
N PRO A 308 -15.34 -1.29 -11.94
CA PRO A 308 -14.09 -0.55 -12.09
C PRO A 308 -13.24 -0.53 -10.81
N GLU A 309 -13.90 -0.39 -9.66
CA GLU A 309 -13.23 -0.40 -8.36
C GLU A 309 -12.65 -1.77 -8.00
N GLU A 310 -13.29 -2.89 -8.38
CA GLU A 310 -12.75 -4.23 -8.16
C GLU A 310 -11.39 -4.36 -8.88
N TRP A 311 -11.29 -3.82 -10.09
CA TRP A 311 -10.07 -3.88 -10.90
C TRP A 311 -9.01 -2.90 -10.41
N GLU A 312 -9.41 -1.67 -10.08
CA GLU A 312 -8.50 -0.68 -9.50
C GLU A 312 -7.89 -1.18 -8.17
N LEU A 313 -8.67 -1.86 -7.32
CA LEU A 313 -8.18 -2.50 -6.10
C LEU A 313 -7.12 -3.57 -6.41
N ALA A 314 -7.41 -4.50 -7.31
CA ALA A 314 -6.50 -5.61 -7.62
C ALA A 314 -5.23 -5.15 -8.34
N TYR A 315 -5.35 -4.39 -9.43
CA TYR A 315 -4.21 -3.98 -10.24
C TYR A 315 -3.46 -2.76 -9.66
N GLY A 316 -4.20 -1.78 -9.15
CA GLY A 316 -3.65 -0.50 -8.69
C GLY A 316 -3.06 -0.54 -7.30
N TYR A 317 -3.57 -1.42 -6.42
CA TYR A 317 -3.14 -1.49 -5.02
C TYR A 317 -2.56 -2.85 -4.65
N LEU A 318 -3.31 -3.94 -4.79
CA LEU A 318 -2.84 -5.26 -4.36
C LEU A 318 -1.56 -5.67 -5.11
N LEU A 319 -1.59 -5.66 -6.45
CA LEU A 319 -0.43 -6.01 -7.29
C LEU A 319 0.77 -5.10 -7.06
N GLN A 320 0.55 -3.84 -6.71
CA GLN A 320 1.62 -2.83 -6.54
C GLN A 320 2.25 -2.83 -5.16
N PHE A 321 1.64 -3.50 -4.19
CA PHE A 321 2.07 -3.45 -2.81
C PHE A 321 3.55 -3.85 -2.62
N PRO A 322 4.07 -4.95 -3.23
CA PRO A 322 5.49 -5.30 -3.12
C PRO A 322 6.41 -4.19 -3.66
N THR A 323 6.07 -3.59 -4.80
CA THR A 323 6.82 -2.48 -5.38
C THR A 323 6.82 -1.25 -4.45
N ILE A 324 5.71 -0.97 -3.76
CA ILE A 324 5.63 0.13 -2.79
C ILE A 324 6.53 -0.12 -1.58
N ILE A 325 6.54 -1.35 -1.05
CA ILE A 325 7.43 -1.74 0.05
C ILE A 325 8.89 -1.59 -0.35
N ASN A 326 9.28 -2.13 -1.51
CA ASN A 326 10.64 -1.98 -2.03
C ASN A 326 11.04 -0.50 -2.17
N ASN A 327 10.17 0.32 -2.75
CA ASN A 327 10.42 1.75 -2.96
C ASN A 327 10.60 2.56 -1.66
N CYS A 328 10.12 2.07 -0.51
CA CYS A 328 10.28 2.74 0.77
C CYS A 328 11.75 2.80 1.22
N ILE A 329 12.55 1.78 0.88
CA ILE A 329 13.93 1.61 1.37
C ILE A 329 14.95 1.26 0.27
N LYS A 330 14.58 1.22 -1.00
CA LYS A 330 15.52 0.92 -2.10
C LYS A 330 16.77 1.82 -2.15
N ASP A 331 16.64 3.09 -1.73
CA ASP A 331 17.72 4.09 -1.76
C ASP A 331 18.26 4.37 -0.35
N ILE A 332 18.19 3.37 0.53
CA ILE A 332 18.63 3.48 1.92
C ILE A 332 20.14 3.77 2.01
N TRP A 333 20.95 3.30 1.06
CA TRP A 333 22.40 3.52 0.99
C TRP A 333 22.78 4.98 0.66
N GLU A 334 21.86 5.69 0.02
CA GLU A 334 21.89 7.12 -0.26
C GLU A 334 21.24 7.93 0.88
N CYS A 335 20.91 7.27 2.00
CA CYS A 335 20.19 7.85 3.15
C CYS A 335 18.84 8.46 2.76
N SER A 336 18.17 7.88 1.76
CA SER A 336 16.88 8.33 1.26
C SER A 336 15.83 7.27 1.49
N ILE A 337 14.76 7.66 2.20
CA ILE A 337 13.64 6.78 2.52
C ILE A 337 12.31 7.41 2.12
N ARG A 338 11.37 6.56 1.68
CA ARG A 338 10.06 6.98 1.16
C ARG A 338 8.87 6.33 1.87
N ILE A 339 8.97 6.16 3.19
CA ILE A 339 7.92 5.55 4.03
C ILE A 339 6.54 6.21 3.84
N HIS A 340 6.51 7.52 3.58
CA HIS A 340 5.27 8.26 3.26
C HIS A 340 4.46 7.64 2.10
N ASN A 341 5.11 6.97 1.15
CA ASN A 341 4.43 6.29 0.05
C ASN A 341 3.55 5.14 0.53
N LEU A 342 3.95 4.43 1.61
CA LEU A 342 3.14 3.38 2.20
C LEU A 342 1.86 3.95 2.81
N CYS A 343 1.96 5.03 3.60
CA CYS A 343 0.78 5.70 4.17
C CYS A 343 -0.18 6.18 3.07
N GLN A 344 0.34 6.79 2.01
CA GLN A 344 -0.47 7.24 0.87
C GLN A 344 -1.12 6.09 0.13
N HIS A 345 -0.40 4.99 -0.08
CA HIS A 345 -0.92 3.79 -0.72
C HIS A 345 -2.09 3.18 0.07
N LEU A 346 -1.93 2.99 1.38
CA LEU A 346 -2.99 2.46 2.24
C LEU A 346 -4.21 3.39 2.26
N SER A 347 -4.00 4.70 2.40
CA SER A 347 -5.09 5.69 2.39
C SER A 347 -5.88 5.68 1.08
N ALA A 348 -5.17 5.63 -0.06
CA ALA A 348 -5.78 5.59 -1.38
C ALA A 348 -6.53 4.26 -1.62
N MET A 349 -5.95 3.12 -1.22
CA MET A 349 -6.62 1.81 -1.28
C MET A 349 -7.92 1.81 -0.46
N CYS A 350 -7.88 2.30 0.78
CA CYS A 350 -9.07 2.42 1.63
C CYS A 350 -10.14 3.35 1.02
N SER A 351 -9.72 4.36 0.25
CA SER A 351 -10.63 5.29 -0.43
C SER A 351 -11.41 4.57 -1.53
N VAL A 352 -10.72 3.79 -2.36
CA VAL A 352 -11.36 2.99 -3.42
C VAL A 352 -12.24 1.89 -2.81
N PHE A 353 -11.75 1.20 -1.77
CA PHE A 353 -12.54 0.19 -1.07
C PHE A 353 -13.81 0.79 -0.44
N SER A 354 -13.74 1.99 0.14
CA SER A 354 -14.93 2.64 0.72
C SER A 354 -16.00 2.92 -0.34
N VAL A 355 -15.61 3.41 -1.52
CA VAL A 355 -16.53 3.64 -2.64
C VAL A 355 -17.12 2.31 -3.13
N TYR A 356 -16.27 1.30 -3.31
CA TYR A 356 -16.68 -0.04 -3.71
C TYR A 356 -17.71 -0.64 -2.74
N TYR A 357 -17.41 -0.61 -1.44
CA TYR A 357 -18.28 -1.14 -0.39
C TYR A 357 -19.64 -0.44 -0.35
N GLN A 358 -19.68 0.88 -0.58
CA GLN A 358 -20.92 1.64 -0.62
C GLN A 358 -21.77 1.30 -1.84
N ARG A 359 -21.17 1.14 -3.01
CA ARG A 359 -21.87 0.89 -4.27
C ARG A 359 -22.25 -0.57 -4.49
N VAL A 360 -21.43 -1.51 -4.02
CA VAL A 360 -21.52 -2.92 -4.40
C VAL A 360 -21.83 -3.76 -3.18
N ARG A 361 -22.97 -4.47 -3.25
CA ARG A 361 -23.35 -5.44 -2.22
C ARG A 361 -22.44 -6.68 -2.31
N ILE A 362 -21.47 -6.76 -1.41
CA ILE A 362 -20.53 -7.89 -1.33
C ILE A 362 -21.23 -9.14 -0.79
N LEU A 363 -21.90 -9.04 0.37
CA LEU A 363 -22.71 -10.14 0.91
C LEU A 363 -24.11 -10.11 0.27
N THR A 364 -24.28 -10.91 -0.77
CA THR A 364 -25.52 -11.01 -1.56
C THR A 364 -26.58 -11.88 -0.88
N GLU A 365 -27.76 -11.97 -1.46
CA GLU A 365 -28.77 -12.92 -0.99
C GLU A 365 -28.29 -14.37 -1.18
N PRO A 366 -28.73 -15.31 -0.33
CA PRO A 366 -28.33 -16.72 -0.39
C PRO A 366 -29.05 -17.44 -1.54
N ARG A 367 -28.72 -17.07 -2.78
CA ARG A 367 -29.25 -17.69 -4.01
C ARG A 367 -28.10 -18.32 -4.78
N ASN A 368 -28.28 -19.54 -5.27
CA ASN A 368 -27.22 -20.34 -5.90
C ASN A 368 -26.46 -19.62 -7.02
N HIS A 369 -27.18 -18.89 -7.89
CA HIS A 369 -26.57 -18.15 -9.00
C HIS A 369 -25.75 -16.92 -8.57
N LEU A 370 -25.87 -16.47 -7.32
CA LEU A 370 -25.11 -15.32 -6.77
C LEU A 370 -23.82 -15.74 -6.08
N PHE A 371 -23.66 -17.02 -5.72
CA PHE A 371 -22.48 -17.51 -5.02
C PHE A 371 -21.16 -17.35 -5.79
N PRO A 372 -21.09 -17.48 -7.13
CA PRO A 372 -19.86 -17.19 -7.86
C PRO A 372 -19.34 -15.76 -7.61
N PHE A 373 -20.24 -14.76 -7.65
CA PHE A 373 -19.91 -13.36 -7.38
C PHE A 373 -19.49 -13.15 -5.92
N LEU A 374 -20.25 -13.74 -4.98
CA LEU A 374 -19.94 -13.69 -3.56
C LEU A 374 -18.52 -14.20 -3.30
N HIS A 375 -18.17 -15.40 -3.78
CA HIS A 375 -16.88 -16.02 -3.52
C HIS A 375 -15.71 -15.26 -4.13
N ALA A 376 -15.83 -14.82 -5.40
CA ALA A 376 -14.80 -14.01 -6.04
C ALA A 376 -14.54 -12.70 -5.27
N ARG A 377 -15.61 -12.04 -4.81
CA ARG A 377 -15.51 -10.83 -3.99
C ARG A 377 -14.93 -11.09 -2.62
N ILE A 378 -15.30 -12.19 -1.94
CA ILE A 378 -14.72 -12.55 -0.64
C ILE A 378 -13.21 -12.78 -0.76
N TYR A 379 -12.75 -13.43 -1.82
CA TYR A 379 -11.30 -13.55 -2.07
C TYR A 379 -10.62 -12.20 -2.25
N LEU A 380 -11.22 -11.29 -3.03
CA LEU A 380 -10.70 -9.92 -3.18
C LEU A 380 -10.63 -9.19 -1.83
N ILE A 381 -11.68 -9.28 -1.01
CA ILE A 381 -11.76 -8.66 0.32
C ILE A 381 -10.68 -9.21 1.26
N ARG A 382 -10.45 -10.52 1.28
CA ARG A 382 -9.36 -11.14 2.06
C ARG A 382 -7.99 -10.64 1.63
N CYS A 383 -7.80 -10.39 0.33
CA CYS A 383 -6.54 -9.83 -0.16
C CYS A 383 -6.35 -8.37 0.28
N ILE A 384 -7.40 -7.55 0.23
CA ILE A 384 -7.38 -6.17 0.72
C ILE A 384 -7.08 -6.12 2.22
N GLU A 385 -7.72 -6.97 3.01
CA GLU A 385 -7.44 -7.10 4.44
C GLU A 385 -5.97 -7.49 4.69
N THR A 386 -5.46 -8.50 3.96
CA THR A 386 -4.07 -8.95 4.08
C THR A 386 -3.07 -7.83 3.79
N VAL A 387 -3.24 -7.11 2.67
CA VAL A 387 -2.36 -5.99 2.32
C VAL A 387 -2.45 -4.85 3.33
N LEU A 388 -3.67 -4.53 3.80
CA LEU A 388 -3.87 -3.52 4.82
C LEU A 388 -3.17 -3.90 6.13
N HIS A 389 -3.35 -5.14 6.60
CA HIS A 389 -2.72 -5.64 7.82
C HIS A 389 -1.19 -5.66 7.71
N ASN A 390 -0.62 -6.09 6.58
CA ASN A 390 0.83 -6.09 6.37
C ASN A 390 1.37 -4.64 6.37
N GLY A 391 0.68 -3.71 5.72
CA GLY A 391 1.05 -2.29 5.73
C GLY A 391 0.99 -1.67 7.12
N LEU A 392 -0.08 -1.95 7.90
CA LEU A 392 -0.21 -1.48 9.28
C LEU A 392 0.87 -2.10 10.18
N TYR A 393 1.17 -3.39 10.02
CA TYR A 393 2.25 -4.06 10.74
C TYR A 393 3.59 -3.36 10.52
N ILE A 394 3.94 -3.04 9.26
CA ILE A 394 5.17 -2.31 8.93
C ILE A 394 5.22 -0.94 9.63
N LEU A 395 4.09 -0.23 9.69
CA LEU A 395 3.96 1.04 10.40
C LEU A 395 4.01 0.88 11.93
N GLY A 396 3.92 -0.34 12.47
CA GLY A 396 3.85 -0.62 13.90
C GLY A 396 2.46 -0.41 14.50
N ILE A 397 1.43 -0.53 13.67
CA ILE A 397 0.04 -0.32 14.05
C ILE A 397 -0.65 -1.68 14.10
N GLU A 398 -1.32 -1.95 15.22
CA GLU A 398 -2.17 -3.12 15.33
C GLU A 398 -3.47 -2.95 14.53
N PRO A 399 -3.87 -3.96 13.72
CA PRO A 399 -5.15 -3.94 13.05
C PRO A 399 -6.34 -3.87 14.02
N VAL A 400 -7.36 -3.14 13.62
CA VAL A 400 -8.59 -2.95 14.40
C VAL A 400 -9.64 -3.94 13.91
N SER A 401 -10.18 -4.75 14.81
CA SER A 401 -11.17 -5.78 14.49
C SER A 401 -12.61 -5.27 14.51
N GLN A 402 -12.89 -4.16 15.20
CA GLN A 402 -14.20 -3.53 15.31
C GLN A 402 -14.07 -2.05 15.68
N MET A 403 -14.93 -1.19 15.11
CA MET A 403 -14.98 0.25 15.41
C MET A 403 -16.38 0.81 15.14
#